data_AF-A0A9D9QFM8-F1
#
_entry.id   AF-A0A9D9QFM8-F1
#
_cell.length_a   1.000
_cell.length_b   1.000
_cell.length_c   1.000
_cell.angle_alpha   90.00
_cell.angle_beta   90.00
_cell.angle_gamma   90.00
#
_symmetry.space_group_name_H-M   'P 1'
#
loop_
_entity.id
_entity.type
_entity.pdbx_description
1 polymer ?
#
loop_
_entity_poly.entity_id
_entity_poly.type
_entity_poly.pdbx_seq_one_letter_code
_entity_poly.pdbx_strand_id
1 'polypeptide(L)'
;MNFPVHATRRAALAVALGLSALLASCGGGDPVVAFAPNRVLAFGDENSVITADGHKYTVNALVADANGVKTLTCASNPLWVQQLATSYSLVFPECNPNAVPSPASRIYAANGAKVADLVAQVDQHLAADTFSDKDLVTLFVGQNDLLEQYALYPATPKEQLLTAAHSAGLALAGQVTRIADAGGKVLVSTAPSLSITPFARAEDTAAGDSSRSALLKLMVDEFNAGLRLGIAKENGSQVALMLTNEQMDNMRTFPVSYGAMTNVLDAVCDKTLAPTVLQCTSDTLVSGATSTSHLWADDLHLSPNGHAYIGALAANRTRTNPF
;
A
#
# COMPACT_ATOMS: atom_id res chain seq x y z
N MET A 1 -17.28 -78.58 -54.91
CA MET A 1 -17.03 -79.18 -53.57
C MET A 1 -16.76 -78.00 -52.63
N ASN A 2 -17.80 -77.29 -52.18
CA ASN A 2 -18.52 -77.46 -50.89
C ASN A 2 -17.56 -77.49 -49.68
N PHE A 3 -17.61 -76.66 -48.63
CA PHE A 3 -18.28 -75.43 -48.15
C PHE A 3 -17.69 -75.22 -46.70
N PRO A 4 -17.99 -74.18 -45.89
CA PRO A 4 -18.28 -72.76 -46.15
C PRO A 4 -17.46 -71.80 -45.24
N VAL A 5 -17.56 -70.50 -45.52
CA VAL A 5 -17.23 -69.39 -44.62
C VAL A 5 -18.47 -69.03 -43.80
N HIS A 6 -18.35 -68.89 -42.48
CA HIS A 6 -19.30 -68.12 -41.67
C HIS A 6 -18.60 -67.22 -40.64
N ALA A 7 -19.22 -66.07 -40.47
CA ALA A 7 -18.72 -64.84 -39.92
C ALA A 7 -18.79 -64.73 -38.38
N THR A 8 -17.86 -63.94 -37.84
CA THR A 8 -18.00 -62.95 -36.74
C THR A 8 -18.58 -63.37 -35.38
N ARG A 9 -17.84 -63.11 -34.30
CA ARG A 9 -18.06 -61.98 -33.36
C ARG A 9 -17.18 -62.08 -32.10
N ARG A 10 -16.46 -60.98 -31.85
CA ARG A 10 -16.07 -60.36 -30.57
C ARG A 10 -16.11 -61.22 -29.29
N ALA A 11 -14.95 -61.35 -28.65
CA ALA A 11 -14.83 -61.24 -27.19
C ALA A 11 -13.43 -60.71 -26.85
N ALA A 12 -13.39 -59.55 -26.22
CA ALA A 12 -12.19 -58.91 -25.71
C ALA A 12 -11.70 -59.63 -24.45
N LEU A 13 -10.38 -59.82 -24.32
CA LEU A 13 -9.75 -59.98 -23.01
C LEU A 13 -8.23 -59.68 -23.08
N ALA A 14 -7.83 -58.69 -22.28
CA ALA A 14 -6.56 -58.53 -21.56
C ALA A 14 -5.22 -58.71 -22.29
N VAL A 15 -4.40 -57.64 -22.30
CA VAL A 15 -3.00 -57.71 -21.81
C VAL A 15 -2.65 -56.40 -21.10
N ALA A 16 -2.18 -56.55 -19.87
CA ALA A 16 -1.68 -55.50 -18.99
C ALA A 16 -0.24 -55.07 -19.36
N LEU A 17 0.00 -53.76 -19.30
CA LEU A 17 1.30 -53.09 -19.20
C LEU A 17 1.02 -51.94 -18.20
N GLY A 18 1.53 -51.86 -16.97
CA GLY A 18 2.81 -52.32 -16.46
C GLY A 18 3.85 -51.20 -16.59
N LEU A 19 3.71 -50.09 -15.83
CA LEU A 19 4.77 -49.15 -15.41
C LEU A 19 4.15 -47.87 -14.80
N SER A 20 4.02 -47.82 -13.48
CA SER A 20 3.84 -46.57 -12.73
C SER A 20 4.77 -46.60 -11.51
N ALA A 21 6.07 -46.51 -11.82
CA ALA A 21 7.10 -46.22 -10.84
C ALA A 21 7.20 -44.70 -10.65
N LEU A 22 7.12 -44.28 -9.39
CA LEU A 22 7.81 -43.12 -8.80
C LEU A 22 7.36 -41.72 -9.24
N LEU A 23 6.22 -41.28 -8.69
CA LEU A 23 5.94 -39.87 -8.41
C LEU A 23 5.44 -39.74 -6.96
N ALA A 24 6.33 -40.03 -6.01
CA ALA A 24 6.09 -39.76 -4.59
C ALA A 24 7.30 -39.01 -4.02
N SER A 25 7.55 -37.81 -4.56
CA SER A 25 8.37 -36.79 -3.90
C SER A 25 8.06 -35.41 -4.49
N CYS A 26 6.89 -34.88 -4.16
CA CYS A 26 6.76 -33.43 -4.01
C CYS A 26 6.29 -33.24 -2.58
N GLY A 27 7.16 -32.65 -1.76
CA GLY A 27 7.04 -32.63 -0.31
C GLY A 27 5.65 -32.19 0.15
N GLY A 28 5.03 -33.02 0.98
CA GLY A 28 4.06 -32.53 1.94
C GLY A 28 4.79 -31.59 2.89
N GLY A 29 4.86 -30.31 2.53
CA GLY A 29 5.08 -29.27 3.51
C GLY A 29 3.86 -29.22 4.40
N ASP A 30 4.08 -28.97 5.69
CA ASP A 30 3.00 -28.67 6.63
C ASP A 30 2.05 -27.64 6.02
N PRO A 31 0.73 -27.73 6.29
CA PRO A 31 -0.20 -26.71 5.82
C PRO A 31 0.32 -25.34 6.27
N VAL A 32 0.55 -24.45 5.30
CA VAL A 32 0.94 -23.06 5.58
C VAL A 32 -0.15 -22.47 6.46
N VAL A 33 0.14 -22.28 7.74
CA VAL A 33 -0.80 -21.67 8.67
C VAL A 33 -0.93 -20.21 8.22
N ALA A 34 -2.15 -19.82 7.86
CA ALA A 34 -2.40 -18.46 7.44
C ALA A 34 -2.03 -17.50 8.58
N PHE A 35 -1.23 -16.49 8.25
CA PHE A 35 -0.89 -15.44 9.20
C PHE A 35 -2.16 -14.74 9.68
N ALA A 36 -2.32 -14.68 11.00
CA ALA A 36 -3.45 -14.07 11.69
C ALA A 36 -2.89 -13.12 12.75
N PRO A 37 -2.72 -11.82 12.41
CA PRO A 37 -2.24 -10.83 13.37
C PRO A 37 -3.30 -10.52 14.42
N ASN A 38 -2.85 -10.19 15.63
CA ASN A 38 -3.73 -9.71 16.70
C ASN A 38 -3.99 -8.20 16.60
N ARG A 39 -3.12 -7.48 15.89
CA ARG A 39 -3.21 -6.02 15.69
C ARG A 39 -2.39 -5.57 14.48
N VAL A 40 -2.74 -4.38 13.99
CA VAL A 40 -1.94 -3.64 13.02
C VAL A 40 -1.29 -2.45 13.72
N LEU A 41 0.03 -2.29 13.58
CA LEU A 41 0.78 -1.14 14.08
C LEU A 41 1.26 -0.33 12.87
N ALA A 42 0.63 0.81 12.63
CA ALA A 42 0.87 1.61 11.43
C ALA A 42 1.85 2.74 11.70
N PHE A 43 3.01 2.71 11.02
CA PHE A 43 4.06 3.72 11.08
C PHE A 43 4.26 4.37 9.71
N GLY A 44 4.77 5.59 9.73
CA GLY A 44 5.08 6.37 8.54
C GLY A 44 4.43 7.74 8.53
N ASP A 45 3.94 8.14 7.37
CA ASP A 45 3.49 9.51 7.10
C ASP A 45 1.97 9.67 7.02
N GLU A 46 1.53 10.85 6.57
CA GLU A 46 0.13 11.23 6.44
C GLU A 46 -0.75 10.27 5.63
N ASN A 47 -0.18 9.48 4.71
CA ASN A 47 -0.92 8.44 3.97
C ASN A 47 -1.51 7.34 4.87
N SER A 48 -1.07 7.26 6.13
CA SER A 48 -1.52 6.29 7.12
C SER A 48 -2.19 6.93 8.35
N VAL A 49 -2.40 8.25 8.34
CA VAL A 49 -2.94 8.99 9.50
C VAL A 49 -4.47 9.05 9.47
N ILE A 50 -5.08 8.60 10.57
CA ILE A 50 -6.44 8.96 10.94
C ILE A 50 -6.33 9.87 12.17
N THR A 51 -6.86 11.07 12.05
CA THR A 51 -6.92 12.04 13.14
C THR A 51 -7.88 11.58 14.25
N ALA A 52 -7.78 12.17 15.43
CA ALA A 52 -8.62 11.80 16.58
C ALA A 52 -10.12 12.04 16.34
N ASP A 53 -10.47 12.97 15.44
CA ASP A 53 -11.81 13.28 14.98
C ASP A 53 -12.23 12.50 13.71
N GLY A 54 -11.40 11.56 13.25
CA GLY A 54 -11.71 10.62 12.17
C GLY A 54 -11.44 11.14 10.75
N HIS A 55 -10.90 12.36 10.62
CA HIS A 55 -10.43 12.90 9.34
C HIS A 55 -9.15 12.19 8.87
N LYS A 56 -8.98 12.15 7.55
CA LYS A 56 -7.88 11.47 6.85
C LYS A 56 -7.31 12.38 5.77
N TYR A 57 -6.07 12.14 5.37
CA TYR A 57 -5.41 12.83 4.26
C TYR A 57 -5.86 12.27 2.91
N THR A 58 -7.17 12.32 2.67
CA THR A 58 -7.85 11.90 1.44
C THR A 58 -9.24 12.55 1.39
N VAL A 59 -10.13 12.12 0.51
CA VAL A 59 -11.53 12.59 0.51
C VAL A 59 -12.31 11.99 1.68
N ASN A 60 -12.71 12.82 2.64
CA ASN A 60 -13.49 12.42 3.80
C ASN A 60 -14.98 12.27 3.45
N ALA A 61 -15.54 11.08 3.63
CA ALA A 61 -16.93 10.82 3.28
C ALA A 61 -17.90 11.48 4.27
N LEU A 62 -18.90 12.18 3.75
CA LEU A 62 -20.05 12.62 4.52
C LEU A 62 -21.25 11.73 4.21
N VAL A 63 -21.95 11.29 5.25
CA VAL A 63 -23.19 10.52 5.13
C VAL A 63 -24.32 11.34 5.74
N ALA A 64 -25.40 11.47 4.98
CA ALA A 64 -26.62 12.14 5.43
C ALA A 64 -27.44 11.20 6.31
N ASP A 65 -27.91 11.69 7.44
CA ASP A 65 -28.93 11.00 8.25
C ASP A 65 -30.33 11.10 7.62
N ALA A 66 -31.35 10.56 8.30
CA ALA A 66 -32.73 10.60 7.83
C ALA A 66 -33.30 12.02 7.67
N ASN A 67 -32.68 13.03 8.30
CA ASN A 67 -33.06 14.44 8.21
C ASN A 67 -32.20 15.23 7.22
N GLY A 68 -31.29 14.56 6.50
CA GLY A 68 -30.38 15.20 5.54
C GLY A 68 -29.15 15.85 6.18
N VAL A 69 -28.93 15.69 7.49
CA VAL A 69 -27.75 16.22 8.17
C VAL A 69 -26.55 15.34 7.83
N LYS A 70 -25.56 15.94 7.16
CA LYS A 70 -24.34 15.27 6.75
C LYS A 70 -23.32 15.29 7.87
N THR A 71 -22.81 14.11 8.22
CA THR A 71 -21.74 13.96 9.21
C THR A 71 -20.61 13.12 8.66
N LEU A 72 -19.40 13.37 9.15
CA LEU A 72 -18.22 12.59 8.80
C LEU A 72 -18.41 11.11 9.16
N THR A 73 -18.12 10.23 8.21
CA THR A 73 -18.09 8.78 8.45
C THR A 73 -16.69 8.25 8.18
N CYS A 74 -15.89 8.07 9.23
CA CYS A 74 -14.48 7.68 9.13
C CYS A 74 -14.27 6.32 8.43
N ALA A 75 -15.25 5.41 8.49
CA ALA A 75 -15.17 4.07 7.91
C ALA A 75 -15.41 4.07 6.40
N SER A 76 -16.09 5.09 5.88
CA SER A 76 -16.27 5.33 4.46
C SER A 76 -15.02 6.00 3.89
N ASN A 77 -14.67 5.71 2.64
CA ASN A 77 -13.41 6.14 2.02
C ASN A 77 -12.17 5.78 2.88
N PRO A 78 -11.93 4.49 3.19
CA PRO A 78 -10.88 4.09 4.12
C PRO A 78 -9.48 4.26 3.54
N LEU A 79 -8.52 4.67 4.37
CA LEU A 79 -7.09 4.59 4.05
C LEU A 79 -6.64 3.14 3.84
N TRP A 80 -5.49 2.98 3.20
CA TRP A 80 -4.92 1.65 2.92
C TRP A 80 -4.70 0.82 4.21
N VAL A 81 -4.26 1.45 5.30
CA VAL A 81 -4.11 0.78 6.61
C VAL A 81 -5.44 0.35 7.21
N GLN A 82 -6.51 1.14 7.05
CA GLN A 82 -7.85 0.77 7.50
C GLN A 82 -8.36 -0.46 6.74
N GLN A 83 -8.12 -0.51 5.43
CA GLN A 83 -8.49 -1.65 4.61
C GLN A 83 -7.71 -2.91 4.98
N LEU A 84 -6.40 -2.78 5.19
CA LEU A 84 -5.57 -3.89 5.66
C LEU A 84 -6.08 -4.44 6.99
N ALA A 85 -6.30 -3.57 7.99
CA ALA A 85 -6.83 -3.95 9.30
C ALA A 85 -8.20 -4.62 9.19
N THR A 86 -9.12 -4.02 8.44
CA THR A 86 -10.46 -4.57 8.20
C THR A 86 -10.40 -5.96 7.56
N SER A 87 -9.41 -6.19 6.69
CA SER A 87 -9.23 -7.49 6.04
C SER A 87 -8.87 -8.61 7.03
N TYR A 88 -8.36 -8.27 8.22
CA TYR A 88 -8.13 -9.17 9.35
C TYR A 88 -9.18 -9.03 10.46
N SER A 89 -10.29 -8.35 10.21
CA SER A 89 -11.32 -8.03 11.21
C SER A 89 -10.78 -7.20 12.40
N LEU A 90 -9.74 -6.40 12.16
CA LEU A 90 -9.14 -5.47 13.11
C LEU A 90 -9.59 -4.04 12.81
N VAL A 91 -9.52 -3.16 13.81
CA VAL A 91 -9.95 -1.77 13.70
C VAL A 91 -9.01 -0.86 14.50
N PHE A 92 -8.91 0.41 14.09
CA PHE A 92 -8.17 1.44 14.82
C PHE A 92 -9.11 2.22 15.75
N PRO A 93 -8.66 2.62 16.95
CA PRO A 93 -9.46 3.41 17.89
C PRO A 93 -10.03 4.70 17.29
N GLU A 94 -9.26 5.37 16.43
CA GLU A 94 -9.60 6.63 15.76
C GLU A 94 -10.75 6.47 14.76
N CYS A 95 -11.03 5.24 14.32
CA CYS A 95 -12.18 4.94 13.48
C CYS A 95 -12.79 3.58 13.81
N ASN A 96 -13.66 3.56 14.82
CA ASN A 96 -14.26 2.35 15.38
C ASN A 96 -15.80 2.37 15.30
N PRO A 97 -16.40 2.22 14.11
CA PRO A 97 -17.84 2.38 13.91
C PRO A 97 -18.69 1.35 14.67
N ASN A 98 -18.12 0.18 14.98
CA ASN A 98 -18.81 -0.90 15.68
C ASN A 98 -18.52 -0.92 17.19
N ALA A 99 -17.88 0.11 17.73
CA ALA A 99 -17.53 0.24 19.15
C ALA A 99 -16.81 -1.00 19.72
N VAL A 100 -15.89 -1.59 18.95
CA VAL A 100 -15.04 -2.69 19.42
C VAL A 100 -14.33 -2.24 20.71
N PRO A 101 -14.47 -2.96 21.82
CA PRO A 101 -13.85 -2.54 23.08
C PRO A 101 -12.33 -2.66 22.99
N SER A 102 -11.63 -1.63 23.43
CA SER A 102 -10.16 -1.56 23.48
C SER A 102 -9.46 -2.14 22.24
N PRO A 103 -9.68 -1.59 21.03
CA PRO A 103 -9.04 -2.09 19.82
C PRO A 103 -7.53 -2.17 20.02
N ALA A 104 -6.87 -3.22 19.54
CA ALA A 104 -5.43 -3.43 19.77
C ALA A 104 -4.54 -2.73 18.73
N SER A 105 -5.07 -2.43 17.54
CA SER A 105 -4.34 -1.73 16.49
C SER A 105 -4.04 -0.28 16.85
N ARG A 106 -2.90 0.26 16.38
CA ARG A 106 -2.44 1.62 16.70
C ARG A 106 -1.89 2.30 15.46
N ILE A 107 -2.09 3.61 15.37
CA ILE A 107 -1.45 4.47 14.39
C ILE A 107 -0.37 5.28 15.12
N TYR A 108 0.87 5.09 14.72
CA TYR A 108 2.03 5.92 15.10
C TYR A 108 2.48 6.84 13.96
N ALA A 109 1.97 6.61 12.75
CA ALA A 109 2.19 7.49 11.61
C ALA A 109 1.79 8.93 11.96
N ALA A 110 2.53 9.89 11.40
CA ALA A 110 2.34 11.31 11.67
C ALA A 110 2.45 12.13 10.40
N ASN A 111 1.71 13.23 10.32
CA ASN A 111 1.75 14.12 9.16
C ASN A 111 3.13 14.76 8.98
N GLY A 112 3.66 14.71 7.75
CA GLY A 112 4.97 15.24 7.41
C GLY A 112 6.13 14.36 7.87
N ALA A 113 5.87 13.16 8.40
CA ALA A 113 6.92 12.29 8.89
C ALA A 113 7.86 11.85 7.77
N LYS A 114 9.15 11.88 8.09
CA LYS A 114 10.25 11.38 7.27
C LYS A 114 10.77 10.05 7.82
N VAL A 115 11.66 9.41 7.09
CA VAL A 115 12.32 8.16 7.54
C VAL A 115 13.00 8.35 8.90
N ALA A 116 13.63 9.51 9.13
CA ALA A 116 14.28 9.81 10.41
C ALA A 116 13.29 9.83 11.60
N ASP A 117 12.03 10.19 11.35
CA ASP A 117 10.99 10.29 12.39
C ASP A 117 10.43 8.92 12.78
N LEU A 118 10.62 7.88 11.93
CA LEU A 118 10.23 6.51 12.29
C LEU A 118 10.88 6.03 13.57
N VAL A 119 12.11 6.47 13.87
CA VAL A 119 12.80 6.11 15.11
C VAL A 119 11.95 6.54 16.31
N ALA A 120 11.47 7.78 16.32
CA ALA A 120 10.64 8.31 17.40
C ALA A 120 9.28 7.60 17.47
N GLN A 121 8.68 7.27 16.33
CA GLN A 121 7.43 6.51 16.29
C GLN A 121 7.60 5.09 16.88
N VAL A 122 8.68 4.38 16.49
CA VAL A 122 9.01 3.05 17.02
C VAL A 122 9.35 3.12 18.51
N ASP A 123 10.09 4.12 18.95
CA ASP A 123 10.40 4.35 20.37
C ASP A 123 9.13 4.61 21.18
N GLN A 124 8.16 5.36 20.62
CA GLN A 124 6.86 5.58 21.24
C GLN A 124 6.10 4.26 21.43
N HIS A 125 6.17 3.33 20.47
CA HIS A 125 5.60 1.99 20.64
C HIS A 125 6.34 1.23 21.75
N LEU A 126 7.67 1.17 21.68
CA LEU A 126 8.50 0.40 22.61
C LEU A 126 8.47 0.92 24.06
N ALA A 127 8.13 2.20 24.25
CA ALA A 127 7.90 2.77 25.58
C ALA A 127 6.59 2.29 26.23
N ALA A 128 5.60 1.89 25.41
CA ALA A 128 4.28 1.48 25.86
C ALA A 128 4.07 -0.04 25.80
N ASP A 129 4.79 -0.75 24.92
CA ASP A 129 4.58 -2.16 24.61
C ASP A 129 5.81 -2.78 23.92
N THR A 130 5.72 -4.05 23.55
CA THR A 130 6.74 -4.77 22.76
C THR A 130 6.14 -5.35 21.48
N PHE A 131 6.98 -5.57 20.46
CA PHE A 131 6.59 -6.30 19.27
C PHE A 131 6.50 -7.82 19.54
N SER A 132 5.66 -8.50 18.76
CA SER A 132 5.49 -9.96 18.79
C SER A 132 5.30 -10.53 17.39
N ASP A 133 5.38 -11.85 17.27
CA ASP A 133 5.16 -12.60 16.02
C ASP A 133 3.72 -12.54 15.50
N LYS A 134 2.79 -11.95 16.26
CA LYS A 134 1.40 -11.66 15.90
C LYS A 134 1.13 -10.19 15.60
N ASP A 135 2.16 -9.35 15.55
CA ASP A 135 2.03 -7.95 15.19
C ASP A 135 2.30 -7.75 13.70
N LEU A 136 1.28 -7.28 12.98
CA LEU A 136 1.46 -6.79 11.62
C LEU A 136 1.88 -5.33 11.67
N VAL A 137 3.13 -5.06 11.35
CA VAL A 137 3.72 -3.72 11.38
C VAL A 137 3.81 -3.17 9.98
N THR A 138 3.23 -2.01 9.71
CA THR A 138 3.28 -1.39 8.38
C THR A 138 4.19 -0.17 8.37
N LEU A 139 5.07 -0.08 7.38
CA LEU A 139 5.91 1.09 7.13
C LEU A 139 5.60 1.67 5.75
N PHE A 140 5.01 2.86 5.70
CA PHE A 140 4.85 3.62 4.46
C PHE A 140 5.26 5.08 4.68
N VAL A 141 6.47 5.40 4.25
CA VAL A 141 7.15 6.69 4.45
C VAL A 141 8.16 6.90 3.32
N GLY A 142 8.65 8.13 3.19
CA GLY A 142 9.72 8.51 2.25
C GLY A 142 9.29 9.61 1.29
N GLN A 143 7.97 9.86 1.14
CA GLN A 143 7.45 10.97 0.36
C GLN A 143 8.04 12.30 0.83
N ASN A 144 7.97 12.57 2.14
CA ASN A 144 8.44 13.81 2.73
C ASN A 144 9.97 13.98 2.63
N ASP A 145 10.75 12.90 2.77
CA ASP A 145 12.20 12.94 2.53
C ASP A 145 12.51 13.38 1.09
N LEU A 146 11.83 12.79 0.12
CA LEU A 146 12.05 13.06 -1.30
C LEU A 146 11.63 14.48 -1.70
N LEU A 147 10.50 14.96 -1.18
CA LEU A 147 10.02 16.32 -1.43
C LEU A 147 10.93 17.37 -0.78
N GLU A 148 11.43 17.12 0.43
CA GLU A 148 12.41 17.98 1.10
C GLU A 148 13.71 18.07 0.31
N GLN A 149 14.24 16.94 -0.16
CA GLN A 149 15.42 16.93 -1.02
C GLN A 149 15.16 17.62 -2.35
N TYR A 150 14.00 17.39 -2.97
CA TYR A 150 13.62 17.99 -4.24
C TYR A 150 13.55 19.52 -4.15
N ALA A 151 13.06 20.07 -3.04
CA ALA A 151 12.98 21.51 -2.81
C ALA A 151 14.35 22.22 -2.81
N LEU A 152 15.46 21.47 -2.68
CA LEU A 152 16.82 22.01 -2.77
C LEU A 152 17.30 22.15 -4.23
N TYR A 153 16.58 21.61 -5.21
CA TYR A 153 16.89 21.74 -6.63
C TYR A 153 16.46 23.13 -7.16
N PRO A 154 17.24 23.80 -8.04
CA PRO A 154 18.50 23.37 -8.65
C PRO A 154 19.75 23.79 -7.87
N ALA A 155 19.62 24.39 -6.69
CA ALA A 155 20.76 24.87 -5.90
C ALA A 155 21.68 23.71 -5.48
N THR A 156 21.11 22.53 -5.21
CA THR A 156 21.84 21.30 -4.94
C THR A 156 21.91 20.44 -6.22
N PRO A 157 23.11 19.93 -6.60
CA PRO A 157 23.26 19.06 -7.76
C PRO A 157 22.42 17.79 -7.66
N LYS A 158 21.87 17.36 -8.79
CA LYS A 158 21.03 16.17 -8.89
C LYS A 158 21.67 14.94 -8.26
N GLU A 159 22.97 14.73 -8.48
CA GLU A 159 23.71 13.57 -7.98
C GLU A 159 23.71 13.51 -6.45
N GLN A 160 23.76 14.67 -5.78
CA GLN A 160 23.67 14.75 -4.32
C GLN A 160 22.25 14.41 -3.83
N LEU A 161 21.22 14.88 -4.54
CA LEU A 161 19.82 14.55 -4.22
C LEU A 161 19.53 13.06 -4.38
N LEU A 162 20.05 12.43 -5.43
CA LEU A 162 19.95 10.99 -5.67
C LEU A 162 20.68 10.19 -4.57
N THR A 163 21.87 10.64 -4.17
CA THR A 163 22.62 10.01 -3.07
C THR A 163 21.87 10.13 -1.74
N ALA A 164 21.24 11.27 -1.47
CA ALA A 164 20.42 11.49 -0.27
C ALA A 164 19.18 10.58 -0.28
N ALA A 165 18.49 10.49 -1.42
CA ALA A 165 17.34 9.59 -1.59
C ALA A 165 17.71 8.12 -1.33
N HIS A 166 18.81 7.64 -1.93
CA HIS A 166 19.32 6.28 -1.70
C HIS A 166 19.65 6.04 -0.22
N SER A 167 20.28 7.02 0.45
CA SER A 167 20.62 6.94 1.87
C SER A 167 19.38 6.88 2.77
N ALA A 168 18.33 7.63 2.45
CA ALA A 168 17.05 7.57 3.16
C ALA A 168 16.38 6.20 2.98
N GLY A 169 16.46 5.59 1.79
CA GLY A 169 16.02 4.22 1.56
C GLY A 169 16.74 3.19 2.42
N LEU A 170 18.07 3.30 2.55
CA LEU A 170 18.85 2.45 3.45
C LEU A 170 18.47 2.66 4.92
N ALA A 171 18.21 3.90 5.34
CA ALA A 171 17.78 4.20 6.70
C ALA A 171 16.41 3.57 7.02
N LEU A 172 15.47 3.56 6.06
CA LEU A 172 14.19 2.87 6.20
C LEU A 172 14.40 1.36 6.36
N ALA A 173 15.27 0.75 5.57
CA ALA A 173 15.62 -0.66 5.71
C ALA A 173 16.18 -0.97 7.12
N GLY A 174 16.98 -0.07 7.70
CA GLY A 174 17.45 -0.22 9.09
C GLY A 174 16.31 -0.26 10.12
N GLN A 175 15.23 0.51 9.91
CA GLN A 175 14.04 0.42 10.77
C GLN A 175 13.25 -0.88 10.55
N VAL A 176 13.21 -1.40 9.31
CA VAL A 176 12.64 -2.72 9.01
C VAL A 176 13.33 -3.80 9.83
N THR A 177 14.66 -3.87 9.75
CA THR A 177 15.47 -4.85 10.50
C THR A 177 15.23 -4.70 12.01
N ARG A 178 15.24 -3.47 12.54
CA ARG A 178 15.01 -3.19 13.95
C ARG A 178 13.69 -3.77 14.47
N ILE A 179 12.61 -3.62 13.70
CA ILE A 179 11.27 -4.10 14.08
C ILE A 179 11.18 -5.63 13.91
N ALA A 180 11.75 -6.17 12.82
CA ALA A 180 11.76 -7.60 12.55
C ALA A 180 12.55 -8.38 13.63
N ASP A 181 13.71 -7.86 14.05
CA ASP A 181 14.54 -8.42 15.13
C ASP A 181 13.82 -8.37 16.49
N ALA A 182 12.97 -7.36 16.69
CA ALA A 182 12.12 -7.26 17.87
C ALA A 182 10.88 -8.18 17.83
N GLY A 183 10.69 -8.92 16.73
CA GLY A 183 9.65 -9.94 16.57
C GLY A 183 8.47 -9.56 15.68
N GLY A 184 8.36 -8.30 15.24
CA GLY A 184 7.24 -7.84 14.42
C GLY A 184 7.27 -8.40 12.99
N LYS A 185 6.09 -8.62 12.40
CA LYS A 185 5.93 -8.99 10.97
C LYS A 185 5.77 -7.71 10.15
N VAL A 186 6.81 -7.33 9.42
CA VAL A 186 6.91 -6.04 8.76
C VAL A 186 6.40 -6.12 7.32
N LEU A 187 5.39 -5.32 7.00
CA LEU A 187 5.03 -4.95 5.63
C LEU A 187 5.63 -3.57 5.35
N VAL A 188 6.72 -3.51 4.59
CA VAL A 188 7.34 -2.25 4.17
C VAL A 188 6.93 -1.91 2.74
N SER A 189 6.53 -0.66 2.53
CA SER A 189 6.19 -0.11 1.21
C SER A 189 7.40 0.57 0.59
N THR A 190 7.56 0.42 -0.73
CA THR A 190 8.33 1.40 -1.53
C THR A 190 7.74 2.80 -1.36
N ALA A 191 8.56 3.83 -1.54
CA ALA A 191 8.08 5.22 -1.64
C ALA A 191 7.03 5.36 -2.77
N PRO A 192 6.04 6.26 -2.65
CA PRO A 192 5.03 6.45 -3.69
C PRO A 192 5.65 7.02 -4.98
N SER A 193 5.00 6.77 -6.13
CA SER A 193 5.42 7.41 -7.39
C SER A 193 5.13 8.90 -7.37
N LEU A 194 6.15 9.72 -7.13
CA LEU A 194 6.01 11.18 -7.10
C LEU A 194 5.96 11.80 -8.50
N SER A 195 6.56 11.18 -9.51
CA SER A 195 6.63 11.73 -10.88
C SER A 195 5.29 11.82 -11.61
N ILE A 196 4.26 11.11 -11.12
CA ILE A 196 2.92 11.09 -11.72
C ILE A 196 1.90 11.94 -10.95
N THR A 197 2.35 12.63 -9.88
CA THR A 197 1.50 13.46 -9.03
C THR A 197 1.06 14.75 -9.75
N PRO A 198 -0.06 15.36 -9.34
CA PRO A 198 -0.40 16.71 -9.78
C PRO A 198 0.69 17.73 -9.38
N PHE A 199 1.39 17.54 -8.25
CA PHE A 199 2.56 18.34 -7.88
C PHE A 199 3.66 18.31 -8.96
N ALA A 200 4.11 17.11 -9.38
CA ALA A 200 5.16 16.98 -10.38
C ALA A 200 4.77 17.62 -11.73
N ARG A 201 3.48 17.55 -12.09
CA ARG A 201 2.96 18.23 -13.28
C ARG A 201 2.99 19.75 -13.17
N ALA A 202 2.67 20.28 -12.00
CA ALA A 202 2.75 21.72 -11.75
C ALA A 202 4.20 22.21 -11.85
N GLU A 203 5.14 21.43 -11.32
CA GLU A 203 6.59 21.69 -11.42
C GLU A 203 7.08 21.63 -12.88
N ASP A 204 6.68 20.62 -13.66
CA ASP A 204 6.98 20.56 -15.10
C ASP A 204 6.41 21.77 -15.86
N THR A 205 5.19 22.17 -15.54
CA THR A 205 4.54 23.35 -16.14
C THR A 205 5.32 24.62 -15.82
N ALA A 206 5.78 24.78 -14.57
CA ALA A 206 6.57 25.92 -14.14
C ALA A 206 7.96 25.95 -14.79
N ALA A 207 8.57 24.79 -15.01
CA ALA A 207 9.85 24.66 -15.69
C ALA A 207 9.75 24.84 -17.22
N GLY A 208 8.57 24.56 -17.81
CA GLY A 208 8.36 24.56 -19.25
C GLY A 208 8.87 23.30 -19.96
N ASP A 209 9.20 22.25 -19.21
CA ASP A 209 9.69 20.95 -19.71
C ASP A 209 9.32 19.81 -18.74
N SER A 210 9.69 18.56 -19.07
CA SER A 210 9.44 17.39 -18.20
C SER A 210 10.63 17.04 -17.28
N SER A 211 11.52 17.99 -17.00
CA SER A 211 12.73 17.72 -16.20
C SER A 211 12.41 17.48 -14.73
N ARG A 212 11.29 18.02 -14.22
CA ARG A 212 10.94 17.96 -12.80
C ARG A 212 10.35 16.63 -12.42
N SER A 213 9.37 16.15 -13.17
CA SER A 213 8.83 14.80 -13.01
C SER A 213 9.91 13.74 -13.26
N ALA A 214 10.81 13.94 -14.24
CA ALA A 214 11.93 13.04 -14.48
C ALA A 214 12.92 12.98 -13.31
N LEU A 215 13.22 14.11 -12.66
CA LEU A 215 14.05 14.13 -11.44
C LEU A 215 13.36 13.40 -10.29
N LEU A 216 12.09 13.72 -10.02
CA LEU A 216 11.30 13.06 -8.96
C LEU A 216 11.24 11.54 -9.17
N LYS A 217 11.09 11.09 -10.42
CA LYS A 217 11.14 9.66 -10.74
C LYS A 217 12.46 9.04 -10.32
N LEU A 218 13.59 9.64 -10.71
CA LEU A 218 14.91 9.12 -10.38
C LEU A 218 15.17 9.12 -8.88
N MET A 219 14.70 10.12 -8.14
CA MET A 219 14.85 10.15 -6.70
C MET A 219 14.03 9.03 -6.02
N VAL A 220 12.80 8.77 -6.48
CA VAL A 220 12.00 7.61 -6.01
C VAL A 220 12.70 6.29 -6.35
N ASP A 221 13.24 6.15 -7.57
CA ASP A 221 13.96 4.95 -8.00
C ASP A 221 15.18 4.68 -7.09
N GLU A 222 15.97 5.71 -6.76
CA GLU A 222 17.14 5.61 -5.88
C GLU A 222 16.78 5.30 -4.43
N PHE A 223 15.74 5.93 -3.88
CA PHE A 223 15.22 5.58 -2.57
C PHE A 223 14.82 4.10 -2.49
N ASN A 224 14.06 3.65 -3.49
CA ASN A 224 13.59 2.26 -3.54
C ASN A 224 14.75 1.28 -3.79
N ALA A 225 15.79 1.68 -4.52
CA ALA A 225 17.02 0.90 -4.66
C ALA A 225 17.74 0.73 -3.31
N GLY A 226 17.90 1.82 -2.56
CA GLY A 226 18.47 1.79 -1.21
C GLY A 226 17.69 0.90 -0.25
N LEU A 227 16.35 1.03 -0.23
CA LEU A 227 15.46 0.18 0.57
C LEU A 227 15.64 -1.30 0.21
N ARG A 228 15.53 -1.65 -1.08
CA ARG A 228 15.65 -3.04 -1.57
C ARG A 228 17.01 -3.65 -1.26
N LEU A 229 18.09 -2.86 -1.39
CA LEU A 229 19.43 -3.28 -1.02
C LEU A 229 19.53 -3.57 0.48
N GLY A 230 19.02 -2.67 1.32
CA GLY A 230 19.08 -2.81 2.77
C GLY A 230 18.32 -4.03 3.29
N ILE A 231 17.15 -4.33 2.72
CA ILE A 231 16.35 -5.50 3.13
C ILE A 231 16.73 -6.80 2.42
N ALA A 232 17.76 -6.81 1.57
CA ALA A 232 18.08 -7.97 0.73
C ALA A 232 18.42 -9.26 1.51
N LYS A 233 18.80 -9.14 2.79
CA LYS A 233 19.12 -10.25 3.68
C LYS A 233 17.99 -10.60 4.65
N GLU A 234 16.88 -9.86 4.62
CA GLU A 234 15.76 -10.08 5.51
C GLU A 234 15.05 -11.39 5.19
N ASN A 235 14.52 -12.04 6.23
CA ASN A 235 13.78 -13.27 6.06
C ASN A 235 12.37 -12.96 5.56
N GLY A 236 11.94 -13.63 4.50
CA GLY A 236 10.56 -13.55 4.00
C GLY A 236 9.51 -13.95 5.03
N SER A 237 9.86 -14.68 6.09
CA SER A 237 8.93 -14.94 7.20
C SER A 237 8.77 -13.78 8.19
N GLN A 238 9.55 -12.72 8.06
CA GLN A 238 9.50 -11.54 8.92
C GLN A 238 9.20 -10.27 8.13
N VAL A 239 9.66 -10.18 6.89
CA VAL A 239 9.58 -8.95 6.09
C VAL A 239 8.93 -9.22 4.74
N ALA A 240 7.92 -8.43 4.42
CA ALA A 240 7.27 -8.38 3.12
C ALA A 240 7.44 -7.00 2.49
N LEU A 241 7.95 -6.95 1.26
CA LEU A 241 7.98 -5.73 0.45
C LEU A 241 6.67 -5.56 -0.32
N MET A 242 6.10 -4.35 -0.31
CA MET A 242 4.97 -3.91 -1.12
C MET A 242 5.43 -2.88 -2.16
N LEU A 243 5.08 -3.11 -3.42
CA LEU A 243 5.49 -2.29 -4.58
C LEU A 243 4.44 -1.22 -4.90
N THR A 244 4.32 -0.24 -4.02
CA THR A 244 3.32 0.83 -4.11
C THR A 244 3.55 1.75 -5.30
N ASN A 245 4.80 2.11 -5.62
CA ASN A 245 5.10 2.95 -6.80
C ASN A 245 4.64 2.27 -8.10
N GLU A 246 4.93 0.97 -8.26
CA GLU A 246 4.52 0.21 -9.44
C GLU A 246 2.99 0.09 -9.53
N GLN A 247 2.32 -0.09 -8.39
CA GLN A 247 0.85 -0.09 -8.35
C GLN A 247 0.26 1.27 -8.73
N MET A 248 0.87 2.37 -8.29
CA MET A 248 0.47 3.72 -8.68
C MET A 248 0.67 3.99 -10.17
N ASP A 249 1.81 3.56 -10.73
CA ASP A 249 2.09 3.68 -12.17
C ASP A 249 1.09 2.86 -13.00
N ASN A 250 0.70 1.67 -12.52
CA ASN A 250 -0.33 0.86 -13.13
C ASN A 250 -1.72 1.55 -13.08
N MET A 251 -2.09 2.15 -11.94
CA MET A 251 -3.32 2.93 -11.81
C MET A 251 -3.35 4.11 -12.78
N ARG A 252 -2.22 4.82 -12.90
CA ARG A 252 -2.06 5.94 -13.83
C ARG A 252 -2.16 5.52 -15.30
N THR A 253 -1.64 4.33 -15.63
CA THR A 253 -1.57 3.82 -17.01
C THR A 253 -2.88 3.17 -17.46
N PHE A 254 -3.56 2.46 -16.56
CA PHE A 254 -4.77 1.69 -16.88
C PHE A 254 -5.97 2.10 -16.01
N PRO A 255 -6.33 3.39 -15.93
CA PRO A 255 -7.27 3.91 -14.93
C PRO A 255 -8.65 3.26 -14.96
N VAL A 256 -9.12 2.84 -16.15
CA VAL A 256 -10.41 2.16 -16.31
C VAL A 256 -10.46 0.82 -15.56
N SER A 257 -9.33 0.09 -15.52
CA SER A 257 -9.21 -1.18 -14.79
C SER A 257 -9.18 -1.00 -13.27
N TYR A 258 -8.94 0.23 -12.80
CA TYR A 258 -8.81 0.58 -11.40
C TYR A 258 -10.04 1.34 -10.90
N GLY A 259 -11.21 0.73 -11.02
CA GLY A 259 -12.47 1.29 -10.51
C GLY A 259 -13.08 2.33 -11.46
N ALA A 260 -12.81 2.21 -12.77
CA ALA A 260 -13.29 3.13 -13.79
C ALA A 260 -12.91 4.60 -13.51
N MET A 261 -11.69 4.84 -12.99
CA MET A 261 -11.20 6.21 -12.80
C MET A 261 -11.24 6.96 -14.13
N THR A 262 -11.78 8.17 -14.10
CA THR A 262 -11.90 9.03 -15.29
C THR A 262 -10.81 10.11 -15.31
N ASN A 263 -10.18 10.41 -14.17
CA ASN A 263 -9.07 11.36 -14.10
C ASN A 263 -7.96 10.83 -13.19
N VAL A 264 -6.74 10.76 -13.70
CA VAL A 264 -5.55 10.31 -12.93
C VAL A 264 -4.43 11.34 -12.95
N LEU A 265 -4.77 12.55 -13.36
CA LEU A 265 -3.86 13.68 -13.53
C LEU A 265 -4.08 14.75 -12.50
N ASP A 266 -5.34 15.09 -12.22
CA ASP A 266 -5.72 16.21 -11.39
C ASP A 266 -6.26 15.76 -10.03
N ALA A 267 -6.23 16.69 -9.07
CA ALA A 267 -6.83 16.54 -7.76
C ALA A 267 -8.36 16.59 -7.84
N VAL A 268 -9.03 15.74 -7.07
CA VAL A 268 -10.50 15.76 -6.98
C VAL A 268 -11.04 16.79 -6.00
N CYS A 269 -10.24 17.18 -5.00
CA CYS A 269 -10.61 18.18 -4.02
C CYS A 269 -10.54 19.57 -4.66
N ASP A 270 -11.63 20.32 -4.59
CA ASP A 270 -11.66 21.70 -5.03
C ASP A 270 -10.94 22.57 -3.98
N LYS A 271 -9.76 23.10 -4.34
CA LYS A 271 -8.94 23.92 -3.44
C LYS A 271 -9.62 25.20 -2.96
N THR A 272 -10.66 25.67 -3.66
CA THR A 272 -11.44 26.85 -3.24
C THR A 272 -12.43 26.51 -2.12
N LEU A 273 -12.93 25.27 -2.10
CA LEU A 273 -13.87 24.76 -1.09
C LEU A 273 -13.15 24.06 0.07
N ALA A 274 -12.02 23.41 -0.22
CA ALA A 274 -11.17 22.70 0.73
C ALA A 274 -9.69 23.10 0.52
N PRO A 275 -9.23 24.20 1.16
CA PRO A 275 -7.83 24.66 1.05
C PRO A 275 -6.78 23.63 1.50
N THR A 276 -7.15 22.69 2.37
CA THR A 276 -6.30 21.59 2.82
C THR A 276 -7.00 20.25 2.61
N VAL A 277 -6.24 19.17 2.41
CA VAL A 277 -6.82 17.84 2.16
C VAL A 277 -7.68 17.33 3.32
N LEU A 278 -7.36 17.69 4.58
CA LEU A 278 -8.19 17.34 5.74
C LEU A 278 -9.60 17.94 5.67
N GLN A 279 -9.73 19.11 5.03
CA GLN A 279 -11.02 19.76 4.79
C GLN A 279 -11.75 19.19 3.57
N CYS A 280 -11.08 18.34 2.78
CA CYS A 280 -11.69 17.74 1.62
C CYS A 280 -12.72 16.69 2.04
N THR A 281 -13.95 16.91 1.61
CA THR A 281 -15.08 16.02 1.84
C THR A 281 -15.78 15.67 0.53
N SER A 282 -16.75 14.75 0.59
CA SER A 282 -17.61 14.44 -0.56
C SER A 282 -18.40 15.66 -1.10
N ASP A 283 -18.50 16.76 -0.34
CA ASP A 283 -19.20 17.98 -0.74
C ASP A 283 -18.27 19.08 -1.27
N THR A 284 -16.96 18.91 -1.17
CA THR A 284 -15.95 19.90 -1.60
C THR A 284 -15.16 19.39 -2.81
N LEU A 285 -15.77 18.53 -3.62
CA LEU A 285 -15.16 17.97 -4.83
C LEU A 285 -15.33 18.92 -6.00
N VAL A 286 -14.44 18.83 -6.98
CA VAL A 286 -14.62 19.49 -8.27
C VAL A 286 -15.92 19.02 -8.94
N SER A 287 -16.55 19.91 -9.72
CA SER A 287 -17.88 19.67 -10.29
C SER A 287 -17.95 18.36 -11.09
N GLY A 288 -18.97 17.54 -10.81
CA GLY A 288 -19.20 16.26 -11.48
C GLY A 288 -18.31 15.10 -11.03
N ALA A 289 -17.38 15.32 -10.10
CA ALA A 289 -16.54 14.26 -9.55
C ALA A 289 -17.22 13.47 -8.43
N THR A 290 -16.68 12.27 -8.16
CA THR A 290 -17.04 11.45 -7.02
C THR A 290 -15.76 11.12 -6.24
N SER A 291 -15.92 10.59 -5.02
CA SER A 291 -14.77 10.15 -4.21
C SER A 291 -13.91 9.06 -4.87
N THR A 292 -14.39 8.42 -5.94
CA THR A 292 -13.66 7.32 -6.60
C THR A 292 -13.27 7.60 -8.05
N SER A 293 -13.72 8.72 -8.63
CA SER A 293 -13.46 9.01 -10.04
C SER A 293 -12.02 9.44 -10.34
N HIS A 294 -11.26 9.79 -9.31
CA HIS A 294 -9.89 10.29 -9.43
C HIS A 294 -8.85 9.36 -8.79
N LEU A 295 -7.59 9.46 -9.22
CA LEU A 295 -6.45 8.87 -8.49
C LEU A 295 -6.01 9.73 -7.30
N TRP A 296 -6.14 11.06 -7.40
CA TRP A 296 -5.57 12.00 -6.45
C TRP A 296 -6.64 12.74 -5.65
N ALA A 297 -6.45 12.85 -4.34
CA ALA A 297 -7.24 13.72 -3.48
C ALA A 297 -6.83 15.19 -3.71
N ASP A 298 -5.55 15.49 -3.49
CA ASP A 298 -4.91 16.78 -3.71
C ASP A 298 -3.64 16.61 -4.57
N ASP A 299 -2.65 17.50 -4.43
CA ASP A 299 -1.44 17.45 -5.25
C ASP A 299 -0.50 16.27 -4.95
N LEU A 300 -0.64 15.61 -3.80
CA LEU A 300 0.30 14.60 -3.31
C LEU A 300 -0.37 13.36 -2.71
N HIS A 301 -1.61 13.47 -2.23
CA HIS A 301 -2.31 12.40 -1.53
C HIS A 301 -3.22 11.60 -2.46
N LEU A 302 -3.25 10.28 -2.26
CA LEU A 302 -4.15 9.41 -2.98
C LEU A 302 -5.61 9.69 -2.64
N SER A 303 -6.47 9.56 -3.64
CA SER A 303 -7.92 9.51 -3.43
C SER A 303 -8.31 8.22 -2.69
N PRO A 304 -9.56 8.12 -2.22
CA PRO A 304 -10.07 6.89 -1.64
C PRO A 304 -9.93 5.67 -2.56
N ASN A 305 -10.05 5.85 -3.87
CA ASN A 305 -9.90 4.75 -4.83
C ASN A 305 -8.42 4.37 -5.01
N GLY A 306 -7.49 5.33 -4.95
CA GLY A 306 -6.06 5.01 -4.84
C GLY A 306 -5.74 4.17 -3.59
N HIS A 307 -6.24 4.59 -2.43
CA HIS A 307 -6.11 3.81 -1.19
C HIS A 307 -6.78 2.42 -1.28
N ALA A 308 -7.89 2.28 -2.02
CA ALA A 308 -8.55 0.99 -2.28
C ALA A 308 -7.59 -0.05 -2.84
N TYR A 309 -6.85 0.31 -3.88
CA TYR A 309 -5.94 -0.61 -4.54
C TYR A 309 -4.63 -0.83 -3.78
N ILE A 310 -4.12 0.18 -3.07
CA ILE A 310 -2.97 0.00 -2.17
C ILE A 310 -3.34 -0.88 -0.96
N GLY A 311 -4.52 -0.68 -0.38
CA GLY A 311 -5.04 -1.51 0.70
C GLY A 311 -5.26 -2.97 0.28
N ALA A 312 -5.81 -3.19 -0.91
CA ALA A 312 -5.95 -4.52 -1.50
C ALA A 312 -4.59 -5.19 -1.76
N LEU A 313 -3.60 -4.43 -2.28
CA LEU A 313 -2.24 -4.90 -2.47
C LEU A 313 -1.59 -5.32 -1.15
N ALA A 314 -1.71 -4.50 -0.10
CA ALA A 314 -1.22 -4.81 1.24
C ALA A 314 -1.87 -6.08 1.80
N ALA A 315 -3.19 -6.20 1.67
CA ALA A 315 -3.95 -7.34 2.16
C ALA A 315 -3.61 -8.64 1.41
N ASN A 316 -3.32 -8.57 0.11
CA ASN A 316 -2.84 -9.71 -0.67
C ASN A 316 -1.41 -10.08 -0.26
N ARG A 317 -0.51 -9.09 -0.20
CA ARG A 317 0.89 -9.30 0.12
C ARG A 317 1.09 -9.94 1.49
N THR A 318 0.38 -9.48 2.51
CA THR A 318 0.50 -10.02 3.88
C THR A 318 -0.06 -11.42 4.04
N ARG A 319 -1.04 -11.84 3.21
CA ARG A 319 -1.58 -13.21 3.25
C ARG A 319 -0.78 -14.21 2.43
N THR A 320 -0.11 -13.75 1.38
CA THR A 320 0.70 -14.60 0.49
C THR A 320 2.15 -14.69 0.92
N ASN A 321 2.60 -13.75 1.76
CA ASN A 321 3.91 -13.79 2.39
C ASN A 321 3.94 -14.84 3.52
N PRO A 322 5.02 -15.62 3.69
CA PRO A 322 5.08 -16.71 4.66
C PRO A 322 5.38 -16.22 6.10
N PHE A 323 4.62 -15.23 6.58
CA PHE A 323 4.74 -14.70 7.95
C PHE A 323 4.51 -15.75 9.03
#